data_AF-A0A415ISF2-F1
#
_entry.id   AF-A0A415ISF2-F1
#
_cell.length_a   1.000
_cell.length_b   1.000
_cell.length_c   1.000
_cell.angle_alpha   90.00
_cell.angle_beta   90.00
_cell.angle_gamma   90.00
#
_symmetry.space_group_name_H-M   'P 1'
#
loop_
_entity.id
_entity.type
_entity.pdbx_description
1 polymer ?
#
loop_
_entity_poly.entity_id
_entity_poly.type
_entity_poly.pdbx_seq_one_letter_code
_entity_poly.pdbx_strand_id
1 'polypeptide(L)' 'MTLIAENQEVKIYRHKTVGGWINVYQFRNGELVFGSKKVSVLNRFEKTQVYKRICMAINYNN' A
#
# COMPACT_ATOMS: atom_id res chain seq x y z
N MET A 1 -6.09 -2.48 6.87
CA MET A 1 -4.71 -2.82 6.49
C MET A 1 -4.12 -3.63 7.63
N THR A 2 -3.28 -4.61 7.33
CA THR A 2 -2.62 -5.44 8.34
C THR A 2 -1.12 -5.42 8.08
N LEU A 3 -0.31 -5.06 9.07
CA LEU A 3 1.15 -5.18 8.98
C LEU A 3 1.51 -6.67 8.92
N ILE A 4 2.27 -7.08 7.90
CA ILE A 4 2.66 -8.48 7.70
C ILE A 4 4.16 -8.73 7.79
N ALA A 5 4.97 -7.68 7.63
CA ALA A 5 6.41 -7.71 7.82
C ALA A 5 6.93 -6.29 8.07
N GLU A 6 8.01 -6.18 8.81
CA GLU A 6 8.70 -4.92 9.10
C GLU A 6 10.19 -5.20 9.28
N ASN A 7 11.02 -4.30 8.76
CA ASN A 7 12.43 -4.19 9.12
C ASN A 7 12.81 -2.70 9.27
N GLN A 8 14.10 -2.40 9.40
CA GLN A 8 14.60 -1.04 9.61
C GLN A 8 14.36 -0.09 8.43
N GLU A 9 14.12 -0.61 7.23
CA GLU A 9 13.98 0.17 5.99
C GLU A 9 12.54 0.22 5.47
N VAL A 10 11.76 -0.85 5.68
CA VAL A 10 10.43 -1.00 5.07
C VAL A 10 9.43 -1.68 5.99
N LYS A 11 8.21 -1.15 6.01
CA LYS A 11 7.01 -1.77 6.57
C LYS A 11 6.14 -2.27 5.44
N ILE A 12 5.68 -3.52 5.53
CA ILE A 12 4.84 -4.14 4.51
C ILE A 12 3.47 -4.40 5.12
N TYR A 13 2.46 -3.73 4.56
CA TYR A 13 1.06 -3.93 4.90
C TYR A 13 0.36 -4.73 3.81
N ARG A 14 -0.66 -5.48 4.20
CA ARG A 14 -1.57 -6.15 3.28
C ARG A 14 -2.98 -5.59 3.41
N HIS A 15 -3.60 -5.35 2.26
CA HIS A 15 -4.97 -4.85 2.14
C HIS A 15 -5.77 -5.75 1.20
N LYS A 16 -6.93 -6.23 1.68
CA LYS A 16 -7.88 -7.01 0.88
C LYS A 16 -8.70 -6.06 0.01
N THR A 17 -8.75 -6.31 -1.27
CA THR A 17 -9.65 -5.65 -2.23
C THR A 17 -10.63 -6.66 -2.81
N VAL A 18 -11.64 -6.19 -3.54
CA VAL A 18 -12.59 -7.06 -4.26
C VAL A 18 -11.89 -7.96 -5.29
N GLY A 19 -10.75 -7.50 -5.84
CA GLY A 19 -10.00 -8.22 -6.89
C GLY A 19 -8.83 -9.07 -6.39
N GLY A 20 -8.50 -9.03 -5.09
CA GLY A 20 -7.37 -9.75 -4.53
C GLY A 20 -6.70 -9.00 -3.39
N TRP A 21 -5.37 -9.06 -3.34
CA TRP A 21 -4.58 -8.41 -2.30
C TRP A 21 -3.69 -7.32 -2.89
N ILE A 22 -3.56 -6.23 -2.16
CA ILE A 22 -2.54 -5.21 -2.35
C ILE A 22 -1.55 -5.33 -1.21
N ASN A 23 -0.27 -5.42 -1.53
CA ASN A 23 0.81 -5.16 -0.58
C ASN A 23 1.17 -3.67 -0.69
N VAL A 24 1.30 -3.00 0.44
CA VAL A 24 1.74 -1.61 0.54
C VAL A 24 3.10 -1.64 1.23
N TYR A 25 4.12 -1.15 0.53
CA TYR A 25 5.48 -1.02 1.03
C TYR A 25 5.67 0.43 1.41
N GLN A 26 5.86 0.68 2.69
CA GLN A 26 6.18 1.99 3.24
C GLN A 26 7.65 2.00 3.64
N PHE A 27 8.46 2.71 2.87
CA PHE A 27 9.87 2.88 3.15
C PHE A 27 10.10 3.97 4.18
N ARG A 28 11.21 3.88 4.91
CA ARG A 28 11.59 4.84 5.97
C ARG A 28 11.78 6.27 5.45
N ASN A 29 12.10 6.44 4.17
CA ASN A 29 12.21 7.74 3.50
C ASN A 29 10.84 8.34 3.12
N GLY A 30 9.74 7.67 3.45
CA GLY A 30 8.39 8.08 3.10
C GLY A 30 7.89 7.61 1.74
N GLU A 31 8.71 6.93 0.95
CA GLU A 31 8.29 6.35 -0.32
C GLU A 31 7.23 5.27 -0.12
N LEU A 32 6.24 5.25 -1.01
CA LEU A 32 5.19 4.25 -1.05
C LEU A 32 5.20 3.50 -2.38
N VAL A 33 5.28 2.18 -2.28
CA VAL A 33 5.13 1.28 -3.42
C VAL A 33 3.95 0.36 -3.19
N PHE A 34 3.19 0.10 -4.25
CA PHE A 34 2.01 -0.76 -4.21
C PHE A 34 2.23 -1.97 -5.12
N GLY A 35 2.03 -3.17 -4.57
CA GLY A 35 2.21 -4.42 -5.29
C GLY A 35 0.95 -5.27 -5.29
N SER A 36 0.70 -5.97 -6.39
CA SER A 36 -0.31 -7.01 -6.45
C SER A 36 0.14 -8.15 -7.34
N LYS A 37 -0.40 -9.36 -7.12
CA LYS A 37 -0.16 -10.51 -8.02
C LYS A 37 -0.71 -10.30 -9.43
N LYS A 38 -1.69 -9.41 -9.60
CA LYS A 38 -2.31 -9.11 -10.89
C LYS A 38 -2.26 -7.61 -11.14
N VAL A 39 -1.66 -7.20 -12.26
CA VAL A 39 -1.59 -5.78 -12.67
C VAL A 39 -2.98 -5.15 -12.77
N SER A 40 -3.98 -5.90 -13.23
CA SER A 40 -5.37 -5.40 -13.32
C SER A 40 -5.99 -5.05 -11.96
N VAL A 41 -5.57 -5.71 -10.88
CA VAL A 41 -6.02 -5.39 -9.52
C VAL A 41 -5.36 -4.11 -9.02
N LEU A 42 -4.06 -3.95 -9.30
CA LEU A 42 -3.33 -2.72 -8.98
C LEU A 42 -3.92 -1.50 -9.72
N ASN A 43 -4.11 -1.60 -11.03
CA ASN A 43 -4.69 -0.53 -11.86
C ASN A 43 -6.09 -0.10 -11.42
N ARG A 44 -6.91 -1.04 -10.94
CA ARG A 44 -8.23 -0.71 -10.38
C ARG A 44 -8.10 -0.07 -9.01
N PHE A 45 -7.20 -0.56 -8.18
CA PHE A 45 -6.97 -0.08 -6.82
C PHE A 45 -6.50 1.39 -6.80
N GLU A 46 -5.57 1.77 -7.67
CA GLU A 46 -5.04 3.15 -7.76
C GLU A 46 -6.13 4.19 -8.07
N LYS A 47 -7.25 3.77 -8.68
CA LYS A 47 -8.41 4.64 -8.97
C LYS A 47 -9.36 4.79 -7.78
N THR A 48 -9.14 4.09 -6.68
CA THR A 48 -10.05 4.09 -5.53
C THR A 48 -9.77 5.25 -4.56
N GLN A 49 -10.78 5.63 -3.78
CA GLN A 49 -10.60 6.58 -2.67
C GLN A 49 -9.71 6.00 -1.56
N VAL A 50 -9.63 4.68 -1.43
CA VAL A 50 -8.77 4.01 -0.46
C VAL A 50 -7.29 4.26 -0.77
N TYR A 51 -6.89 4.15 -2.04
CA TYR A 51 -5.53 4.49 -2.49
C TYR A 51 -5.19 5.94 -2.10
N LYS A 52 -6.05 6.90 -2.45
CA LYS A 52 -5.84 8.32 -2.12
C LYS A 52 -5.65 8.57 -0.62
N ARG A 53 -6.49 7.93 0.20
CA ARG A 53 -6.40 8.04 1.67
C ARG A 53 -5.12 7.44 2.23
N ILE A 54 -4.63 6.32 1.68
CA ILE A 54 -3.37 5.71 2.10
C ILE A 54 -2.19 6.63 1.78
N CYS A 55 -2.13 7.18 0.56
CA CYS A 55 -1.07 8.12 0.19
C CYS A 55 -1.09 9.38 1.08
N MET A 56 -2.28 9.91 1.41
CA MET A 56 -2.40 11.07 2.30
C MET A 56 -1.98 10.75 3.74
N ALA A 57 -2.49 9.67 4.33
CA ALA A 57 -2.25 9.35 5.75
C ALA A 57 -0.76 9.18 6.09
N ILE A 58 0.05 8.81 5.11
CA ILE A 58 1.49 8.62 5.28
C ILE A 58 2.26 9.92 4.99
N ASN A 59 1.82 10.74 4.03
CA ASN A 59 2.40 12.06 3.79
C ASN A 59 2.19 13.04 4.97
N TYR A 60 1.21 12.82 5.84
CA TYR A 60 1.00 13.64 7.05
C TYR A 60 1.84 13.20 8.26
N ASN A 61 2.49 12.03 8.23
CA ASN A 61 3.23 11.45 9.36
C ASN A 61 4.76 11.39 9.14
N ASN A 62 5.27 11.96 8.04
CA ASN A 62 6.70 12.24 7.81
C ASN A 62 6.98 13.72 8.03
#